data_AF-A0A3N7H1H4-F1
#
_entry.id   AF-A0A3N7H1H4-F1
#
_cell.length_a   1.000
_cell.length_b   1.000
_cell.length_c   1.000
_cell.angle_alpha   90.00
_cell.angle_beta   90.00
_cell.angle_gamma   90.00
#
_symmetry.space_group_name_H-M   'P 1'
#
loop_
_entity.id
_entity.type
_entity.pdbx_description
1 polymer ?
#
loop_
_entity_poly.entity_id
_entity_poly.type
_entity_poly.pdbx_seq_one_letter_code
_entity_poly.pdbx_strand_id
1 'polypeptide(L)'
;HIFINSAGFRLDHIVIYQIIDGVFFSNLVLKNGLTDEDMILDARTSDAVAMAVRFDAPVYTTEQVLSEAGILLEIEEADSGFATNDPFEEDATGLSSLSTEELQAKLDAAVKEEDFDQALEIQQEIKKRKKNID
;
A
#
# COMPACT_ATOMS: atom_id res chain seq x y z
N HIS A 1 22.09 10.03 -12.67
CA HIS A 1 22.28 9.55 -14.06
C HIS A 1 23.69 9.06 -14.34
N ILE A 2 24.70 9.93 -14.23
CA ILE A 2 26.05 9.64 -14.77
C ILE A 2 26.68 8.39 -14.15
N PHE A 3 26.57 8.16 -12.83
CA PHE A 3 27.23 7.02 -12.18
C PHE A 3 26.69 5.65 -12.64
N ILE A 4 25.36 5.43 -12.59
CA ILE A 4 24.73 4.15 -12.97
C ILE A 4 25.03 3.80 -14.43
N ASN A 5 24.87 4.79 -15.32
CA ASN A 5 25.13 4.59 -16.74
C ASN A 5 26.63 4.34 -17.01
N SER A 6 27.53 5.07 -16.35
CA SER A 6 28.98 4.87 -16.47
C SER A 6 29.44 3.52 -15.90
N ALA A 7 28.72 2.96 -14.93
CA ALA A 7 28.97 1.62 -14.41
C ALA A 7 28.42 0.51 -15.33
N GLY A 8 27.75 0.86 -16.44
CA GLY A 8 27.19 -0.09 -17.39
C GLY A 8 25.82 -0.66 -16.99
N PHE A 9 25.11 0.01 -16.09
CA PHE A 9 23.78 -0.40 -15.64
C PHE A 9 22.73 0.65 -16.04
N ARG A 10 21.47 0.25 -16.02
CA ARG A 10 20.32 1.16 -16.08
C ARG A 10 19.38 0.85 -14.91
N LEU A 11 18.80 1.87 -14.30
CA LEU A 11 17.73 1.66 -13.32
C LEU A 11 16.49 1.20 -14.07
N ASP A 12 15.97 0.03 -13.71
CA ASP A 12 14.76 -0.53 -14.31
C ASP A 12 13.53 -0.08 -13.52
N HIS A 13 13.50 -0.39 -12.23
CA HIS A 13 12.45 0.03 -11.30
C HIS A 13 12.95 -0.03 -9.86
N ILE A 14 12.14 0.45 -8.91
CA ILE A 14 12.34 0.20 -7.49
C ILE A 14 11.17 -0.61 -6.92
N VAL A 15 11.41 -1.34 -5.82
CA VAL A 15 10.37 -2.09 -5.11
C VAL A 15 10.42 -1.73 -3.64
N ILE A 16 9.30 -1.24 -3.08
CA ILE A 16 9.10 -1.12 -1.63
C ILE A 16 8.43 -2.41 -1.18
N TYR A 17 9.17 -3.31 -0.53
CA TYR A 17 8.70 -4.69 -0.34
C TYR A 17 8.21 -4.99 1.08
N GLN A 18 8.58 -4.17 2.06
CA GLN A 18 8.24 -4.41 3.45
C GLN A 18 8.16 -3.10 4.25
N ILE A 19 7.32 -3.12 5.27
CA ILE A 19 7.29 -2.13 6.35
C ILE A 19 7.32 -2.88 7.68
N ILE A 20 8.09 -2.38 8.65
CA ILE A 20 8.17 -2.92 10.02
C ILE A 20 8.23 -1.74 10.98
N ASP A 21 7.31 -1.66 11.94
CA ASP A 21 7.25 -0.57 12.92
C ASP A 21 7.30 0.84 12.26
N GLY A 22 6.63 1.00 11.12
CA GLY A 22 6.63 2.25 10.34
C GLY A 22 7.90 2.51 9.52
N VAL A 23 8.87 1.59 9.52
CA VAL A 23 10.12 1.68 8.75
C VAL A 23 9.99 0.88 7.46
N PHE A 24 10.08 1.58 6.32
CA PHE A 24 9.99 0.97 4.99
C PHE A 24 11.35 0.42 4.52
N PHE A 25 11.30 -0.71 3.82
CA PHE A 25 12.43 -1.36 3.17
C PHE A 25 12.22 -1.42 1.66
N SER A 26 13.29 -1.20 0.90
CA SER A 26 13.20 -1.09 -0.56
C SER A 26 14.44 -1.61 -1.27
N ASN A 27 14.25 -2.01 -2.53
CA ASN A 27 15.31 -2.43 -3.42
C ASN A 27 15.31 -1.57 -4.69
N LEU A 28 16.51 -1.28 -5.21
CA LEU A 28 16.68 -0.85 -6.60
C LEU A 28 16.92 -2.07 -7.46
N VAL A 29 16.18 -2.17 -8.55
CA VAL A 29 16.40 -3.20 -9.57
C VAL A 29 17.10 -2.54 -10.75
N LEU A 30 18.35 -2.91 -10.96
CA LEU A 30 19.17 -2.44 -12.05
C LEU A 30 19.27 -3.53 -13.12
N LYS A 31 19.24 -3.13 -14.39
CA LYS A 31 19.53 -4.02 -15.51
C LYS A 31 20.98 -3.81 -15.96
N ASN A 32 21.70 -4.91 -16.17
CA ASN A 32 22.99 -4.87 -16.84
C ASN A 32 22.80 -4.43 -18.31
N GLY A 33 23.53 -3.42 -18.75
CA GLY A 33 23.41 -2.88 -20.11
C GLY A 33 23.83 -3.84 -21.23
N LEU A 34 24.58 -4.90 -20.92
CA LEU A 34 25.07 -5.89 -21.88
C LEU A 34 24.32 -7.22 -21.80
N THR A 35 24.07 -7.72 -20.58
CA THR A 35 23.47 -9.05 -20.37
C THR A 35 21.96 -9.00 -20.15
N ASP A 36 21.40 -7.82 -19.88
CA ASP A 36 19.99 -7.61 -19.47
C ASP A 36 19.58 -8.36 -18.18
N GLU A 37 20.55 -8.87 -17.44
CA GLU A 37 20.33 -9.51 -16.14
C GLU A 37 20.02 -8.48 -15.06
N ASP A 38 19.17 -8.88 -14.12
CA ASP A 38 18.77 -8.05 -13.00
C ASP A 38 19.80 -8.10 -11.87
N MET A 39 20.11 -6.93 -11.33
CA MET A 39 20.93 -6.74 -10.15
C MET A 39 20.07 -6.01 -9.10
N ILE A 40 19.89 -6.67 -7.96
CA ILE A 40 19.08 -6.15 -6.85
C ILE A 40 20.02 -5.51 -5.83
N LEU A 41 19.70 -4.29 -5.42
CA LEU A 41 20.45 -3.55 -4.40
C LEU A 41 19.51 -3.06 -3.31
N ASP A 42 19.78 -3.49 -2.07
CA ASP A 42 19.11 -2.95 -0.89
C ASP A 42 19.39 -1.45 -0.77
N ALA A 43 18.33 -0.68 -0.54
CA ALA A 43 18.44 0.73 -0.24
C ALA A 43 17.39 1.21 0.75
N ARG A 44 17.72 2.31 1.42
CA ARG A 44 16.72 3.04 2.20
C ARG A 44 15.68 3.60 1.23
N THR A 45 14.42 3.50 1.63
CA THR A 45 13.27 3.92 0.83
C THR A 45 13.37 5.38 0.37
N SER A 46 13.93 6.28 1.19
CA SER A 46 14.16 7.67 0.77
C SER A 46 15.13 7.80 -0.41
N ASP A 47 16.19 6.98 -0.43
CA ASP A 47 17.18 6.99 -1.50
C ASP A 47 16.62 6.33 -2.76
N ALA A 48 15.91 5.20 -2.62
CA ALA A 48 15.27 4.51 -3.74
C ALA A 48 14.23 5.39 -4.45
N VAL A 49 13.30 6.01 -3.72
CA VAL A 49 12.29 6.93 -4.29
C VAL A 49 12.96 8.13 -4.97
N ALA A 50 14.00 8.68 -4.34
CA ALA A 50 14.75 9.80 -4.92
C ALA A 50 15.47 9.41 -6.22
N MET A 51 15.82 8.14 -6.39
CA MET A 51 16.37 7.60 -7.63
C MET A 51 15.28 7.36 -8.68
N ALA A 52 14.14 6.78 -8.30
CA ALA A 52 13.02 6.59 -9.20
C ALA A 52 12.56 7.92 -9.82
N VAL A 53 12.39 8.97 -9.02
CA VAL A 53 12.03 10.32 -9.49
C VAL A 53 13.07 10.89 -10.45
N ARG A 54 14.36 10.71 -10.15
CA ARG A 54 15.43 11.25 -11.02
C ARG A 54 15.44 10.56 -12.37
N PHE A 55 15.29 9.24 -12.39
CA PHE A 55 15.42 8.39 -13.57
C PHE A 55 14.11 8.12 -14.29
N ASP A 56 13.01 8.71 -13.82
CA ASP A 56 11.66 8.44 -14.33
C ASP A 56 11.36 6.93 -14.35
N ALA A 57 11.79 6.25 -13.28
CA ALA A 57 11.66 4.80 -13.16
C ALA A 57 10.39 4.44 -12.39
N PRO A 58 9.70 3.35 -12.76
CA PRO A 58 8.55 2.83 -12.04
C PRO A 58 8.85 2.52 -10.57
N VAL A 59 7.85 2.73 -9.73
CA VAL A 59 7.85 2.34 -8.31
C VAL A 59 6.81 1.25 -8.14
N TYR A 60 7.23 0.09 -7.66
CA TYR A 60 6.35 -1.00 -7.28
C TYR A 60 6.33 -1.19 -5.77
N THR A 61 5.26 -1.80 -5.28
CA THR A 61 5.11 -2.16 -3.88
C THR A 61 4.44 -3.51 -3.75
N THR A 62 4.58 -4.16 -2.61
CA THR A 62 3.83 -5.37 -2.27
C THR A 62 2.44 -5.02 -1.73
N GLU A 63 1.50 -5.94 -1.85
CA GLU A 63 0.15 -5.83 -1.27
C GLU A 63 0.21 -5.61 0.25
N GLN A 64 1.16 -6.27 0.94
CA GLN A 64 1.35 -6.10 2.38
C GLN A 64 1.65 -4.63 2.72
N VAL A 65 2.60 -4.01 2.03
CA VAL A 65 2.96 -2.60 2.27
C VAL A 65 1.79 -1.67 1.94
N LEU A 66 1.03 -1.98 0.89
CA LEU A 66 -0.16 -1.21 0.52
C LEU A 66 -1.28 -1.35 1.55
N SER A 67 -1.48 -2.54 2.13
CA SER A 67 -2.45 -2.77 3.19
C SER A 67 -2.10 -2.01 4.46
N GLU A 68 -0.82 -2.02 4.85
CA GLU A 68 -0.37 -1.40 6.11
C GLU A 68 -0.24 0.13 6.03
N ALA A 69 0.11 0.69 4.86
CA ALA A 69 0.42 2.11 4.69
C ALA A 69 -0.32 2.81 3.54
N GLY A 70 -1.17 2.09 2.81
CA GLY A 70 -1.96 2.64 1.71
C GLY A 70 -3.00 3.61 2.22
N ILE A 71 -3.02 4.80 1.65
CA ILE A 71 -4.09 5.76 1.83
C ILE A 71 -4.84 5.80 0.50
N LEU A 72 -6.13 5.46 0.51
CA LEU A 72 -7.01 5.79 -0.62
C LEU A 72 -7.11 7.32 -0.68
N LEU A 73 -6.36 7.92 -1.60
CA LEU A 73 -6.60 9.29 -1.99
C LEU A 73 -7.81 9.26 -2.93
N GLU A 74 -8.96 9.76 -2.47
CA GLU A 74 -10.04 10.17 -3.36
C GLU A 74 -9.53 11.36 -4.18
N ILE A 75 -8.83 11.05 -5.28
CA ILE A 75 -8.44 12.05 -6.25
C ILE A 75 -9.71 12.38 -7.01
N GLU A 76 -10.38 13.49 -6.65
CA GLU A 76 -11.37 14.12 -7.53
C GLU A 76 -10.63 14.57 -8.81
N GLU A 77 -10.62 13.70 -9.82
CA GLU A 77 -9.94 13.96 -11.08
C GLU A 77 -10.62 15.11 -11.83
N ALA A 78 -9.87 16.20 -12.00
CA ALA A 78 -10.01 17.05 -13.17
C ALA A 78 -9.20 16.42 -14.33
N ASP A 79 -9.88 15.52 -15.04
CA ASP A 79 -9.71 15.16 -16.46
C ASP A 79 -8.28 15.10 -17.04
N SER A 80 -7.72 13.88 -17.13
CA SER A 80 -7.10 13.41 -18.37
C SER A 80 -6.90 11.88 -18.38
N GLY A 81 -7.92 11.17 -18.88
CA GLY A 81 -7.85 9.91 -19.62
C GLY A 81 -6.79 8.86 -19.26
N PHE A 82 -7.02 8.08 -18.20
CA PHE A 82 -6.64 6.66 -18.15
C PHE A 82 -7.88 5.83 -17.80
N ALA A 83 -8.55 5.30 -18.83
CA ALA A 83 -9.59 4.31 -18.64
C ALA A 83 -8.96 2.94 -18.36
N THR A 84 -8.81 2.60 -17.09
CA THR A 84 -8.84 1.21 -16.64
C THR A 84 -10.05 1.05 -15.73
N ASN A 85 -11.14 0.56 -16.32
CA ASN A 85 -12.22 -0.06 -15.56
C ASN A 85 -11.62 -1.30 -14.90
N ASP A 86 -11.32 -1.22 -13.61
CA ASP A 86 -11.23 -2.40 -12.75
C ASP A 86 -12.02 -2.09 -11.47
N PRO A 87 -13.12 -2.81 -11.19
CA PRO A 87 -13.85 -2.67 -9.95
C PRO A 87 -13.02 -3.34 -8.84
N PHE A 88 -12.06 -2.61 -8.28
CA PHE A 88 -11.52 -2.97 -6.98
C PHE A 88 -12.59 -2.67 -5.94
N GLU A 89 -13.37 -3.69 -5.64
CA GLU A 89 -14.19 -3.75 -4.44
C GLU A 89 -13.32 -3.36 -3.24
N GLU A 90 -13.85 -2.43 -2.46
CA GLU A 90 -13.39 -2.11 -1.13
C GLU A 90 -13.14 -3.41 -0.36
N ASP A 91 -11.95 -3.60 0.21
CA ASP A 91 -11.77 -4.54 1.32
C ASP A 91 -12.39 -3.96 2.61
N ALA A 92 -13.66 -3.59 2.50
CA ALA A 92 -14.65 -3.40 3.54
C ALA A 92 -15.56 -4.65 3.66
N THR A 93 -15.18 -5.79 3.06
CA THR A 93 -16.07 -6.95 2.92
C THR A 93 -16.31 -7.73 4.23
N GLY A 94 -15.57 -7.46 5.31
CA GLY A 94 -15.70 -8.23 6.56
C GLY A 94 -16.63 -7.65 7.63
N LEU A 95 -16.82 -6.33 7.67
CA LEU A 95 -17.58 -5.63 8.73
C LEU A 95 -18.83 -4.93 8.19
N SER A 96 -18.75 -4.34 7.00
CA SER A 96 -19.88 -3.63 6.39
C SER A 96 -21.01 -4.57 5.94
N SER A 97 -20.69 -5.83 5.63
CA SER A 97 -21.63 -6.87 5.21
C SER A 97 -22.35 -7.57 6.36
N LEU A 98 -21.84 -7.44 7.59
CA LEU A 98 -22.40 -8.09 8.77
C LEU A 98 -23.67 -7.41 9.25
N SER A 99 -24.58 -8.18 9.84
CA SER A 99 -25.71 -7.64 10.58
C SER A 99 -25.25 -6.89 11.83
N THR A 100 -26.10 -6.02 12.37
CA THR A 100 -25.84 -5.35 13.66
C THR A 100 -25.63 -6.33 14.82
N GLU A 101 -26.25 -7.50 14.76
CA GLU A 101 -26.11 -8.54 15.78
C GLU A 101 -24.73 -9.22 15.70
N GLU A 102 -24.25 -9.51 14.49
CA GLU A 102 -22.93 -10.10 14.26
C GLU A 102 -21.79 -9.13 14.58
N LEU A 103 -21.96 -7.83 14.29
CA LEU A 103 -21.02 -6.80 14.71
C LEU A 103 -20.90 -6.72 16.24
N GLN A 104 -22.03 -6.81 16.95
CA GLN A 104 -22.02 -6.81 18.41
C GLN A 104 -21.32 -8.05 18.97
N ALA A 105 -21.55 -9.23 18.37
CA ALA A 105 -20.88 -10.46 18.77
C ALA A 105 -19.36 -10.42 18.54
N LYS A 106 -18.91 -9.83 17.41
CA LYS A 106 -17.48 -9.61 17.14
C LYS A 106 -16.86 -8.60 18.11
N LEU A 107 -17.58 -7.54 18.48
CA LEU A 107 -17.11 -6.58 19.47
C LEU A 107 -16.86 -7.25 20.83
N ASP A 108 -17.80 -8.08 21.27
CA ASP A 108 -17.69 -8.78 22.56
C ASP A 108 -16.53 -9.80 22.54
N ALA A 109 -16.28 -10.45 21.39
CA ALA A 109 -15.14 -11.34 21.19
C ALA A 109 -13.80 -10.58 21.26
N ALA A 110 -13.68 -9.45 20.54
CA ALA A 110 -12.47 -8.63 20.52
C ALA A 110 -12.13 -8.07 21.93
N VAL A 111 -13.14 -7.62 22.68
CA VAL A 111 -12.95 -7.17 24.07
C VAL A 111 -12.50 -8.31 24.98
N LYS A 112 -13.03 -9.52 24.78
CA LYS A 112 -12.64 -10.71 25.55
C LYS A 112 -11.22 -11.17 25.25
N GLU A 113 -10.76 -10.96 24.03
CA GLU A 113 -9.41 -11.29 23.57
C GLU A 113 -8.40 -10.15 23.81
N GLU A 114 -8.82 -9.05 24.45
CA GLU A 114 -8.02 -7.84 24.70
C GLU A 114 -7.46 -7.19 23.42
N ASP A 115 -8.09 -7.44 22.28
CA ASP A 115 -7.78 -6.80 20.99
C ASP A 115 -8.54 -5.47 20.88
N PHE A 116 -7.96 -4.44 21.50
CA PHE A 116 -8.57 -3.11 21.58
C PHE A 116 -8.63 -2.37 20.24
N ASP A 117 -7.74 -2.72 19.31
CA ASP A 117 -7.70 -2.11 17.98
C ASP A 117 -8.89 -2.59 17.14
N GLN A 118 -9.14 -3.91 17.08
CA GLN A 118 -10.32 -4.46 16.43
C GLN A 118 -11.63 -3.97 17.09
N ALA A 119 -11.65 -3.86 18.42
CA ALA A 119 -12.81 -3.36 19.15
C ALA A 119 -13.15 -1.91 18.75
N LEU A 120 -12.14 -1.06 18.54
CA LEU A 120 -12.33 0.33 18.13
C LEU A 120 -12.95 0.44 16.72
N GLU A 121 -12.47 -0.36 15.77
CA GLU A 121 -12.98 -0.40 14.39
C GLU A 121 -14.45 -0.82 14.34
N ILE A 122 -14.80 -1.89 15.06
CA ILE A 122 -16.18 -2.40 15.15
C ILE A 122 -17.10 -1.33 15.77
N GLN A 123 -16.64 -0.63 16.81
CA GLN A 123 -17.40 0.47 17.41
C GLN A 123 -17.64 1.64 16.44
N GLN A 124 -16.65 2.00 15.62
CA GLN A 124 -16.80 3.05 14.61
C GLN A 124 -17.83 2.67 13.56
N GLU A 125 -17.82 1.42 13.09
CA GLU A 125 -18.80 0.92 12.12
C GLU A 125 -20.22 0.90 12.70
N ILE A 126 -20.41 0.44 13.94
CA ILE A 126 -21.71 0.51 14.64
C ILE A 126 -22.19 1.96 14.77
N LYS A 127 -21.29 2.89 15.10
CA LYS A 127 -21.60 4.32 15.23
C LYS A 127 -21.98 4.95 13.89
N LYS A 128 -21.29 4.57 12.80
CA LYS A 128 -21.58 5.00 11.42
C LYS A 128 -23.00 4.58 11.01
N ARG A 129 -23.40 3.34 11.32
CA ARG A 129 -24.76 2.84 11.04
C ARG A 129 -25.85 3.57 11.82
N LYS A 130 -25.62 3.86 13.11
CA LYS A 130 -26.57 4.65 13.90
C LYS A 130 -26.75 6.07 13.34
N LYS A 131 -25.66 6.70 12.88
CA LYS A 131 -25.71 8.05 12.30
C LYS A 131 -26.46 8.12 10.96
N ASN A 132 -26.51 7.04 10.21
CA ASN A 132 -27.22 6.98 8.91
C ASN A 132 -28.71 6.61 9.04
N ILE A 133 -29.19 6.29 10.25
CA ILE A 133 -30.58 5.90 10.52
C ILE A 133 -31.40 7.07 11.15
N ASP A 134 -30.74 8.12 11.64
CA ASP A 134 -31.34 9.40 12.07
C ASP A 134 -31.27 10.47 10.94
#